data_AF-A0A9E1Q3G6-F1
#
_entry.id   AF-A0A9E1Q3G6-F1
#
_cell.length_a   1.000
_cell.length_b   1.000
_cell.length_c   1.000
_cell.angle_alpha   90.00
_cell.angle_beta   90.00
_cell.angle_gamma   90.00
#
_symmetry.space_group_name_H-M   'P 1'
#
loop_
_entity.id
_entity.type
_entity.pdbx_description
1 polymer ?
#
loop_
_entity_poly.entity_id
_entity_poly.type
_entity_poly.pdbx_seq_one_letter_code
_entity_poly.pdbx_strand_id
1 'polypeptide(L)' 'MEHAQSAMSTNVEAITADFRTVTTAYCECRRSGERDYKALLAAIHAYRRQHPDISTHDATYAVAQLMRDLDRNALA' A
#
# COMPACT_ATOMS: atom_id res chain seq x y z
N MET A 1 -20.49 -15.29 18.35
CA MET A 1 -19.82 -15.29 17.03
C MET A 1 -19.63 -13.87 16.46
N GLU A 2 -19.81 -12.81 17.24
CA GLU A 2 -19.88 -11.42 16.71
C GLU A 2 -18.54 -10.66 16.77
N HIS A 3 -17.62 -11.06 17.65
CA HIS A 3 -16.32 -10.38 17.78
C HIS A 3 -15.36 -10.63 16.59
N ALA A 4 -15.45 -11.80 15.94
CA ALA A 4 -14.58 -12.12 14.81
C ALA A 4 -14.94 -11.33 13.54
N GLN A 5 -16.23 -11.06 13.32
CA GLN A 5 -16.72 -10.37 12.13
C GLN A 5 -16.43 -8.85 12.17
N SER A 6 -16.50 -8.24 13.36
CA SER A 6 -16.11 -6.84 13.54
C SER A 6 -14.61 -6.63 13.34
N ALA A 7 -13.76 -7.48 13.94
CA ALA A 7 -12.30 -7.39 13.76
C ALA A 7 -11.88 -7.65 12.30
N MET A 8 -12.57 -8.55 11.59
CA MET A 8 -12.33 -8.82 10.18
C MET A 8 -12.73 -7.65 9.28
N SER A 9 -13.83 -6.95 9.57
CA SER A 9 -14.21 -5.74 8.82
C SER A 9 -13.21 -4.60 9.03
N THR A 10 -12.80 -4.33 10.27
CA THR A 10 -11.79 -3.30 10.57
C THR A 10 -10.46 -3.57 9.85
N ASN A 11 -10.04 -4.84 9.78
CA ASN A 11 -8.82 -5.22 9.07
C ASN A 11 -8.94 -5.03 7.56
N VAL A 12 -10.09 -5.36 6.95
CA VAL A 12 -10.31 -5.18 5.51
C VAL A 12 -10.33 -3.70 5.13
N GLU A 13 -10.96 -2.86 5.95
CA GLU A 13 -10.99 -1.40 5.72
C GLU A 13 -9.59 -0.78 5.82
N ALA A 14 -8.80 -1.19 6.82
CA ALA A 14 -7.42 -0.74 6.99
C ALA A 14 -6.54 -1.15 5.79
N ILE A 15 -6.61 -2.42 5.37
CA ILE A 15 -5.88 -2.93 4.20
C ILE A 15 -6.29 -2.18 2.92
N THR A 16 -7.59 -1.89 2.76
CA THR A 16 -8.10 -1.16 1.60
C THR A 16 -7.61 0.29 1.56
N ALA A 17 -7.55 0.95 2.73
CA ALA A 17 -7.03 2.32 2.85
C ALA A 17 -5.52 2.38 2.53
N ASP A 18 -4.75 1.43 3.06
CA ASP A 18 -3.33 1.28 2.79
C ASP A 18 -3.06 1.07 1.30
N PHE A 19 -3.80 0.14 0.70
CA PHE A 19 -3.70 -0.17 -0.72
C PHE A 19 -4.00 1.05 -1.57
N ARG A 20 -5.13 1.73 -1.33
CA ARG A 20 -5.52 2.94 -2.07
C ARG A 20 -4.42 4.01 -2.01
N THR A 21 -3.83 4.22 -0.84
CA THR A 21 -2.80 5.24 -0.62
C THR A 21 -1.53 4.93 -1.39
N VAL A 22 -1.05 3.69 -1.28
CA VAL A 22 0.15 3.19 -1.94
C VAL A 22 -0.01 3.24 -3.46
N THR A 23 -1.13 2.75 -3.99
CA THR A 23 -1.37 2.72 -5.45
C THR A 23 -1.58 4.12 -6.02
N THR A 24 -2.25 5.03 -5.30
CA THR A 24 -2.44 6.42 -5.76
C THR A 24 -1.11 7.13 -5.91
N ALA A 25 -0.26 7.11 -4.88
CA ALA A 25 1.04 7.76 -4.91
C ALA A 25 1.95 7.19 -6.01
N TYR A 26 1.94 5.87 -6.19
CA TYR A 26 2.70 5.21 -7.25
C TYR A 26 2.23 5.63 -8.65
N CYS A 27 0.92 5.59 -8.90
CA CYS A 27 0.34 5.92 -10.19
C CYS A 27 0.53 7.40 -10.56
N GLU A 28 0.42 8.31 -9.61
CA GLU A 28 0.64 9.75 -9.83
C GLU A 28 2.09 10.05 -10.26
N CYS A 29 3.07 9.44 -9.58
CA CYS A 29 4.48 9.54 -9.98
C CYS A 29 4.73 8.95 -11.38
N ARG A 30 4.14 7.78 -11.69
CA ARG A 30 4.27 7.16 -13.01
C ARG A 30 3.65 8.01 -14.13
N ARG A 31 2.47 8.60 -13.90
CA ARG A 31 1.83 9.53 -14.87
C ARG A 31 2.67 10.76 -15.14
N SER A 32 3.47 11.20 -14.18
CA SER A 32 4.39 12.32 -14.32
C SER A 32 5.67 11.96 -15.11
N GLY A 33 5.80 10.71 -15.57
CA GLY A 33 6.98 10.23 -16.31
C GLY A 33 8.18 9.90 -15.42
N GLU A 34 8.01 9.86 -14.10
CA GLU A 34 9.09 9.56 -13.17
C GLU A 34 9.51 8.07 -13.24
N ARG A 35 10.81 7.80 -13.02
CA ARG A 35 11.36 6.43 -13.00
C ARG A 35 10.69 5.59 -11.92
N ASP A 36 10.55 4.28 -12.17
CA ASP A 36 9.88 3.33 -11.26
C ASP A 36 10.37 3.40 -9.81
N TYR A 37 11.67 3.57 -9.62
CA TYR A 37 12.27 3.71 -8.29
C TYR A 37 11.71 4.93 -7.50
N LYS A 38 11.49 6.07 -8.16
CA LYS A 38 10.93 7.27 -7.52
C LYS A 38 9.45 7.09 -7.19
N ALA A 39 8.69 6.43 -8.08
CA ALA A 39 7.29 6.10 -7.81
C ALA A 39 7.16 5.15 -6.62
N LEU A 40 8.07 4.18 -6.49
CA LEU A 40 8.12 3.28 -5.34
C LEU A 40 8.48 4.02 -4.04
N LEU A 41 9.46 4.93 -4.09
CA LEU A 41 9.79 5.77 -2.94
C LEU A 41 8.59 6.62 -2.50
N ALA A 42 7.87 7.23 -3.44
CA ALA A 42 6.68 8.02 -3.13
C ALA A 42 5.60 7.18 -2.42
N ALA A 43 5.39 5.95 -2.87
CA ALA A 43 4.47 5.00 -2.25
C ALA A 43 4.90 4.61 -0.81
N ILE A 44 6.20 4.36 -0.60
CA ILE A 44 6.77 4.06 0.74
C ILE A 44 6.60 5.26 1.68
N HIS A 45 6.86 6.47 1.20
CA HIS A 45 6.65 7.69 1.99
C HIS A 45 5.17 7.92 2.31
N ALA A 46 4.25 7.62 1.39
CA ALA A 46 2.82 7.73 1.64
C ALA A 46 2.36 6.72 2.70
N TYR A 47 2.83 5.47 2.62
CA TYR A 47 2.53 4.43 3.59
C TYR A 47 3.02 4.80 5.01
N ARG A 48 4.26 5.30 5.14
CA ARG A 48 4.82 5.75 6.42
C ARG A 48 4.12 6.96 7.01
N ARG A 49 3.45 7.80 6.20
CA ARG A 49 2.63 8.90 6.75
C ARG A 49 1.37 8.39 7.44
N GLN A 50 0.85 7.24 7.02
CA GLN A 50 -0.29 6.58 7.68
C GLN A 50 0.15 5.70 8.85
N HIS A 51 1.35 5.13 8.75
CA HIS A 51 1.94 4.27 9.78
C HIS A 51 3.26 4.89 10.28
N PRO A 52 3.23 5.96 11.09
CA PRO A 52 4.45 6.67 11.50
C PRO A 52 5.42 5.80 12.31
N ASP A 53 4.89 4.79 13.01
CA ASP A 53 5.66 3.90 13.89
C ASP A 53 6.38 2.78 13.14
N ILE A 54 6.10 2.58 11.84
CA ILE A 54 6.73 1.51 11.06
C ILE A 54 8.14 1.93 10.58
N SER A 55 9.08 0.98 10.63
CA SER A 55 10.42 1.20 10.09
C SER A 55 10.37 1.37 8.56
N THR A 56 11.35 2.08 8.00
CA THR A 56 11.47 2.20 6.53
C THR A 56 11.63 0.85 5.85
N HIS A 57 12.32 -0.10 6.50
CA HIS A 57 12.52 -1.44 5.97
C HIS A 57 11.18 -2.19 5.85
N ASP A 58 10.39 -2.19 6.92
CA ASP A 58 9.10 -2.88 6.94
C ASP A 58 8.08 -2.20 6.03
N ALA A 59 8.08 -0.86 5.95
CA ALA A 59 7.26 -0.12 4.97
C ALA A 59 7.60 -0.51 3.53
N THR A 60 8.90 -0.65 3.23
CA THR A 60 9.36 -1.09 1.90
C THR A 60 8.85 -2.49 1.59
N TYR A 61 8.94 -3.40 2.57
CA TYR A 61 8.44 -4.76 2.43
C TYR A 61 6.92 -4.80 2.22
N ALA A 62 6.15 -4.08 3.05
CA ALA A 62 4.70 -4.00 2.95
C ALA A 62 4.25 -3.45 1.59
N VAL A 63 4.83 -2.34 1.14
CA VAL A 63 4.53 -1.74 -0.17
C VAL A 63 4.88 -2.69 -1.31
N ALA A 64 6.01 -3.41 -1.23
CA ALA A 64 6.39 -4.38 -2.26
C ALA A 64 5.41 -5.57 -2.33
N GLN A 65 4.88 -6.04 -1.21
CA GLN A 65 3.85 -7.08 -1.19
C GLN A 65 2.54 -6.57 -1.80
N LEU A 66 2.08 -5.38 -1.39
CA LEU A 66 0.86 -4.76 -1.94
C LEU A 66 0.95 -4.58 -3.45
N MET A 67 2.10 -4.17 -3.98
CA MET A 67 2.31 -4.02 -5.42
C MET A 67 2.33 -5.36 -6.17
N ARG A 68 2.90 -6.42 -5.58
CA ARG A 68 2.83 -7.77 -6.18
C ARG A 68 1.41 -8.31 -6.20
N ASP A 69 0.65 -8.05 -5.15
CA ASP A 69 -0.75 -8.46 -5.09
C ASP A 69 -1.60 -7.70 -6.12
N LEU A 70 -1.31 -6.42 -6.37
CA LEU A 70 -1.94 -5.66 -7.46
C LEU A 70 -1.66 -6.31 -8.83
N ASP A 71 -0.40 -6.63 -9.12
CA ASP A 71 0.01 -7.26 -10.38
C ASP A 71 -0.66 -8.64 -10.56
N ARG A 72 -0.66 -9.46 -9.51
CA ARG A 72 -1.29 -10.78 -9.52
C ARG A 72 -2.82 -10.69 -9.75
N ASN A 73 -3.50 -9.72 -9.14
CA ASN A 73 -4.95 -9.54 -9.31
C ASN A 73 -5.33 -8.84 -10.62
N ALA A 74 -4.44 -8.01 -11.20
CA ALA A 74 -4.69 -7.38 -12.49
C ALA A 74 -4.55 -8.35 -13.67
N LEU A 75 -3.84 -9.47 -13.47
CA LEU A 75 -3.61 -10.53 -14.46
C LEU A 75 -4.58 -11.72 -14.32
N ALA A 76 -5.47 -11.73 -13.32
CA ALA A 76 -6.46 -12.77 -13.05
C ALA A 76 -7.84 -12.37 -13.59
#